data_AF-A0A1E7GKF7-F1
#
_entry.id   AF-A0A1E7GKF7-F1
#
_cell.length_a   1.000
_cell.length_b   1.000
_cell.length_c   1.000
_cell.angle_alpha   90.00
_cell.angle_beta   90.00
_cell.angle_gamma   90.00
#
_symmetry.space_group_name_H-M   'P 1'
#
loop_
_entity.id
_entity.type
_entity.pdbx_description
1 polymer ?
#
loop_
_entity_poly.entity_id
_entity_poly.type
_entity_poly.pdbx_seq_one_letter_code
_entity_poly.pdbx_strand_id
1 'polypeptide(L)'
;MFDFDMKNVSSKDFEEYLKSVENADLSDAFWDAALVQNLNTSVSSSPNFNVYLAAQVKSNDKGFLSKDITVKDLISHRGDIHHVFPRDYLKKNSLKRGEYNQIANYVYMQSEINVQIGNKAPNGYFNELKDQCNGAGLKYGGIDKFQSLEDNLMMNCIPDTIFSMDIGNYDEFLTQRRVLMAEKIRDYYYSL
;
A
#
# COMPACT_ATOMS: atom_id res chain seq x y z
N MET A 1 -29.39 -3.22 6.21
CA MET A 1 -28.42 -2.12 6.23
C MET A 1 -28.79 -1.09 5.18
N PHE A 2 -28.72 -1.41 3.88
CA PHE A 2 -29.11 -0.48 2.80
C PHE A 2 -30.51 0.15 2.95
N ASP A 3 -31.57 -0.64 3.19
CA ASP A 3 -32.92 -0.09 3.38
C ASP A 3 -33.07 0.77 4.64
N PHE A 4 -32.24 0.50 5.66
CA PHE A 4 -32.22 1.29 6.90
C PHE A 4 -31.57 2.66 6.64
N ASP A 5 -30.46 2.69 5.91
CA ASP A 5 -29.79 3.93 5.50
C ASP A 5 -30.69 4.77 4.60
N MET A 6 -31.33 4.16 3.58
CA MET A 6 -32.28 4.89 2.72
C MET A 6 -33.44 5.50 3.53
N LYS A 7 -33.93 4.80 4.56
CA LYS A 7 -34.99 5.31 5.43
C LYS A 7 -34.50 6.49 6.29
N ASN A 8 -33.28 6.44 6.81
CA ASN A 8 -32.71 7.56 7.58
C ASN A 8 -32.46 8.78 6.68
N VAL A 9 -31.86 8.58 5.51
CA VAL A 9 -31.58 9.66 4.54
C VAL A 9 -32.86 10.34 4.03
N SER A 10 -33.97 9.59 3.89
CA SER A 10 -35.25 10.15 3.45
C SER A 10 -36.06 10.83 4.57
N SER A 11 -35.74 10.58 5.84
CA SER A 11 -36.52 11.08 6.99
C SER A 11 -35.79 12.14 7.83
N LYS A 12 -34.50 12.33 7.63
CA LYS A 12 -33.66 13.33 8.30
C LYS A 12 -32.99 14.21 7.26
N ASP A 13 -32.47 15.36 7.70
CA ASP A 13 -31.51 16.07 6.88
C ASP A 13 -30.26 15.19 6.64
N PHE A 14 -29.81 15.14 5.38
CA PHE A 14 -28.73 14.23 4.99
C PHE A 14 -27.40 14.63 5.64
N GLU A 15 -27.12 15.94 5.75
CA GLU A 15 -25.88 16.45 6.32
C GLU A 15 -25.82 16.10 7.82
N GLU A 16 -26.93 16.30 8.54
CA GLU A 16 -27.02 15.92 9.95
C GLU A 16 -26.89 14.40 10.16
N TYR A 17 -27.52 13.59 9.31
CA TYR A 17 -27.41 12.14 9.39
C TYR A 17 -25.98 11.68 9.11
N LEU A 18 -25.37 12.14 8.03
CA LEU A 18 -23.99 11.80 7.66
C LEU A 18 -23.03 12.14 8.80
N LYS A 19 -23.09 13.37 9.33
CA LYS A 19 -22.25 13.80 10.45
C LYS A 19 -22.44 12.93 11.69
N SER A 20 -23.66 12.47 11.97
CA SER A 20 -23.93 11.55 13.09
C SER A 20 -23.27 10.18 12.90
N VAL A 21 -23.26 9.67 11.66
CA VAL A 21 -22.60 8.40 11.31
C VAL A 21 -21.09 8.55 11.39
N GLU A 22 -20.53 9.61 10.82
CA GLU A 22 -19.09 9.89 10.87
C GLU A 22 -18.57 9.99 12.31
N ASN A 23 -19.28 10.72 13.18
CA ASN A 23 -18.90 10.86 14.59
C ASN A 23 -18.97 9.52 15.35
N ALA A 24 -19.88 8.62 14.95
CA ALA A 24 -20.03 7.33 15.58
C ALA A 24 -18.99 6.31 15.08
N ASP A 25 -18.75 6.28 13.78
CA ASP A 25 -18.01 5.20 13.12
C ASP A 25 -16.57 5.57 12.75
N LEU A 26 -16.27 6.86 12.53
CA LEU A 26 -14.96 7.36 12.06
C LEU A 26 -14.21 8.17 13.13
N SER A 27 -14.31 7.72 14.39
CA SER A 27 -13.52 8.29 15.50
C SER A 27 -12.01 8.06 15.36
N ASP A 28 -11.20 8.73 16.17
CA ASP A 28 -9.75 8.50 16.23
C ASP A 28 -9.42 7.01 16.50
N ALA A 29 -10.22 6.33 17.33
CA ALA A 29 -10.06 4.90 17.59
C ALA A 29 -10.30 4.03 16.34
N PHE A 30 -11.16 4.47 15.42
CA PHE A 30 -11.32 3.79 14.14
C PHE A 30 -10.06 3.93 13.29
N TRP A 31 -9.59 5.17 13.11
CA TRP A 31 -8.44 5.45 12.25
C TRP A 31 -7.14 4.84 12.77
N ASP A 32 -6.86 5.02 14.06
CA ASP A 32 -5.57 4.68 14.65
C ASP A 32 -5.46 3.19 15.03
N ALA A 33 -6.59 2.50 15.21
CA ALA A 33 -6.61 1.10 15.64
C ALA A 33 -7.46 0.19 14.75
N ALA A 34 -8.76 0.48 14.61
CA ALA A 34 -9.67 -0.46 13.94
C ALA A 34 -9.29 -0.67 12.47
N LEU A 35 -8.99 0.40 11.72
CA LEU A 35 -8.59 0.32 10.32
C LEU A 35 -7.25 -0.40 10.15
N VAL A 36 -6.27 -0.12 11.01
CA VAL A 36 -4.97 -0.81 11.03
C VAL A 36 -5.16 -2.33 11.22
N GLN A 37 -6.06 -2.74 12.13
CA GLN A 37 -6.40 -4.15 12.33
C GLN A 37 -7.16 -4.74 11.14
N ASN A 38 -8.09 -3.99 10.54
CA ASN A 38 -8.83 -4.43 9.35
C ASN A 38 -7.91 -4.63 8.12
N LEU A 39 -6.75 -3.97 8.10
CA LEU A 39 -5.71 -4.16 7.08
C LEU A 39 -4.83 -5.40 7.33
N ASN A 40 -4.98 -6.09 8.47
CA ASN A 40 -4.35 -7.38 8.75
C ASN A 40 -5.14 -8.53 8.11
N THR A 41 -5.03 -8.66 6.79
CA THR A 41 -5.73 -9.70 6.03
C THR A 41 -4.92 -10.15 4.82
N SER A 42 -5.18 -11.38 4.38
CA SER A 42 -4.62 -11.92 3.13
C SER A 42 -5.58 -11.85 1.93
N VAL A 43 -6.75 -11.24 2.12
CA VAL A 43 -7.82 -11.19 1.12
C VAL A 43 -7.59 -9.98 0.21
N SER A 44 -7.13 -10.22 -1.03
CA SER A 44 -6.85 -9.15 -2.00
C SER A 44 -8.10 -8.36 -2.41
N SER A 45 -9.29 -8.94 -2.29
CA SER A 45 -10.57 -8.26 -2.53
C SER A 45 -11.08 -7.49 -1.30
N SER A 46 -10.24 -7.25 -0.29
CA SER A 46 -10.60 -6.48 0.90
C SER A 46 -11.09 -5.08 0.52
N PRO A 47 -12.28 -4.66 0.98
CA PRO A 47 -12.76 -3.30 0.74
C PRO A 47 -11.78 -2.22 1.23
N ASN A 48 -11.15 -2.42 2.39
CA ASN A 48 -10.16 -1.47 2.92
C ASN A 48 -8.94 -1.35 2.00
N PHE A 49 -8.51 -2.45 1.38
CA PHE A 49 -7.44 -2.41 0.39
C PHE A 49 -7.88 -1.69 -0.88
N ASN A 50 -9.11 -1.90 -1.34
CA ASN A 50 -9.65 -1.19 -2.50
C ASN A 50 -9.74 0.33 -2.24
N VAL A 51 -10.11 0.75 -1.02
CA VAL A 51 -10.12 2.17 -0.63
C VAL A 51 -8.69 2.73 -0.61
N TYR A 52 -7.71 1.97 -0.09
CA TYR A 52 -6.29 2.34 -0.18
C TYR A 52 -5.85 2.56 -1.64
N LEU A 53 -6.22 1.67 -2.55
CA LEU A 53 -5.91 1.83 -3.97
C LEU A 53 -6.63 3.05 -4.58
N ALA A 54 -7.88 3.30 -4.18
CA ALA A 54 -8.61 4.49 -4.61
C ALA A 54 -7.94 5.79 -4.13
N ALA A 55 -7.42 5.80 -2.89
CA ALA A 55 -6.63 6.90 -2.36
C ALA A 55 -5.36 7.17 -3.19
N GLN A 56 -4.64 6.11 -3.58
CA GLN A 56 -3.49 6.21 -4.47
C GLN A 56 -3.88 6.76 -5.85
N VAL A 57 -5.00 6.28 -6.41
CA VAL A 57 -5.53 6.75 -7.70
C VAL A 57 -5.92 8.24 -7.64
N LYS A 58 -6.62 8.67 -6.58
CA LYS A 58 -7.01 10.07 -6.36
C LYS A 58 -5.78 10.98 -6.25
N SER A 59 -4.76 10.52 -5.54
CA SER A 59 -3.50 11.26 -5.33
C SER A 59 -2.58 11.25 -6.56
N ASN A 60 -2.97 10.53 -7.62
CA ASN A 60 -2.16 10.33 -8.82
C ASN A 60 -0.78 9.71 -8.52
N ASP A 61 -0.74 8.83 -7.51
CA ASP A 61 0.47 8.17 -7.04
C ASP A 61 1.07 7.28 -8.15
N LYS A 62 2.40 7.23 -8.18
CA LYS A 62 3.13 6.33 -9.07
C LYS A 62 3.12 4.90 -8.54
N GLY A 63 3.09 3.93 -9.46
CA GLY A 63 3.29 2.53 -9.11
C GLY A 63 4.60 2.34 -8.34
N PHE A 64 4.68 1.31 -7.50
CA PHE A 64 5.88 1.03 -6.72
C PHE A 64 7.08 0.84 -7.66
N LEU A 65 8.12 1.63 -7.42
CA LEU A 65 9.34 1.78 -8.21
C LEU A 65 9.13 2.22 -9.68
N SER A 66 7.92 2.63 -10.05
CA SER A 66 7.64 3.23 -11.34
C SER A 66 8.01 4.71 -11.37
N LYS A 67 8.70 5.15 -12.43
CA LYS A 67 9.03 6.55 -12.66
C LYS A 67 7.81 7.35 -13.15
N ASP A 68 7.15 6.84 -14.20
CA ASP A 68 6.14 7.59 -14.93
C ASP A 68 4.73 6.99 -14.82
N ILE A 69 4.63 5.66 -14.64
CA ILE A 69 3.36 4.93 -14.66
C ILE A 69 2.63 5.07 -13.31
N THR A 70 1.37 5.50 -13.35
CA THR A 70 0.55 5.68 -12.14
C THR A 70 -0.11 4.37 -11.69
N VAL A 71 -0.54 4.31 -10.42
CA VAL A 71 -1.38 3.22 -9.91
C VAL A 71 -2.68 3.12 -10.73
N LYS A 72 -3.24 4.25 -11.16
CA LYS A 72 -4.42 4.30 -12.03
C LYS A 72 -4.18 3.59 -13.36
N ASP A 73 -3.05 3.86 -14.02
CA ASP A 73 -2.70 3.24 -15.30
C ASP A 73 -2.55 1.73 -15.13
N LEU A 74 -1.86 1.29 -14.08
CA LEU A 74 -1.68 -0.13 -13.75
C LEU A 74 -3.01 -0.82 -13.51
N ILE A 75 -3.91 -0.26 -12.71
CA ILE A 75 -5.25 -0.85 -12.47
C ILE A 75 -6.05 -0.93 -13.78
N SER A 76 -6.04 0.14 -14.58
CA SER A 76 -6.84 0.24 -15.81
C SER A 76 -6.39 -0.75 -16.88
N HIS A 77 -5.09 -1.02 -16.96
CA HIS A 77 -4.50 -1.94 -17.94
C HIS A 77 -4.27 -3.36 -17.41
N ARG A 78 -4.91 -3.72 -16.29
CA ARG A 78 -4.77 -5.03 -15.61
C ARG A 78 -3.31 -5.37 -15.25
N GLY A 79 -2.56 -4.39 -14.77
CA GLY A 79 -1.28 -4.61 -14.12
C GLY A 79 -1.41 -5.55 -12.92
N ASP A 80 -0.34 -6.27 -12.64
CA ASP A 80 -0.32 -7.28 -11.59
C ASP A 80 -0.04 -6.67 -10.20
N ILE A 81 -0.59 -7.33 -9.18
CA ILE A 81 -0.23 -7.07 -7.79
C ILE A 81 1.00 -7.92 -7.47
N HIS A 82 2.03 -7.27 -6.95
CA HIS A 82 3.30 -7.89 -6.58
C HIS A 82 3.59 -7.74 -5.09
N HIS A 83 4.58 -8.47 -4.60
CA HIS A 83 4.99 -8.45 -3.20
C HIS A 83 6.23 -7.58 -3.00
N VAL A 84 6.22 -6.69 -2.01
CA VAL A 84 7.40 -5.89 -1.62
C VAL A 84 8.50 -6.82 -1.11
N PHE A 85 8.16 -7.73 -0.17
CA PHE A 85 8.99 -8.87 0.17
C PHE A 85 8.67 -10.00 -0.80
N PRO A 86 9.58 -10.39 -1.71
CA PRO A 86 9.24 -11.33 -2.77
C PRO A 86 8.68 -12.64 -2.22
N ARG A 87 7.60 -13.12 -2.82
CA ARG A 87 6.88 -14.31 -2.34
C ARG A 87 7.78 -15.51 -2.16
N ASP A 88 8.68 -15.78 -3.11
CA ASP A 88 9.56 -16.95 -3.04
C ASP A 88 10.70 -16.75 -2.02
N TYR A 89 11.11 -15.52 -1.73
CA TYR A 89 12.00 -15.21 -0.61
C TYR A 89 11.32 -15.59 0.71
N LEU A 90 10.05 -15.20 0.91
CA LEU A 90 9.29 -15.55 2.11
C LEU A 90 9.05 -17.05 2.25
N LYS A 91 8.68 -17.74 1.16
CA LYS A 91 8.50 -19.21 1.17
C LYS A 91 9.77 -19.95 1.58
N LYS A 92 10.93 -19.55 1.06
CA LYS A 92 12.22 -20.18 1.39
C LYS A 92 12.59 -19.99 2.86
N ASN A 93 12.04 -18.98 3.51
CA ASN A 93 12.16 -18.74 4.94
C ASN A 93 10.99 -19.30 5.76
N SER A 94 10.29 -20.32 5.23
CA SER A 94 9.26 -21.10 5.93
C SER A 94 7.93 -20.38 6.22
N LEU A 95 7.67 -19.22 5.61
CA LEU A 95 6.36 -18.58 5.73
C LEU A 95 5.29 -19.31 4.90
N LYS A 96 4.12 -19.48 5.49
CA LYS A 96 2.94 -20.08 4.87
C LYS A 96 2.21 -19.04 4.02
N ARG A 97 1.30 -19.56 3.17
CA ARG A 97 0.54 -18.73 2.23
C ARG A 97 -0.21 -17.58 2.88
N GLY A 98 -0.85 -17.79 4.02
CA GLY A 98 -1.57 -16.72 4.74
C GLY A 98 -0.63 -15.62 5.22
N GLU A 99 0.63 -15.95 5.55
CA GLU A 99 1.61 -15.02 6.12
C GLU A 99 2.29 -14.19 5.03
N TYR A 100 2.62 -14.79 3.88
CA TYR A 100 3.25 -14.04 2.78
C TYR A 100 2.23 -13.31 1.88
N ASN A 101 0.96 -13.72 1.82
CA ASN A 101 -0.09 -13.09 1.01
C ASN A 101 -0.81 -11.95 1.74
N GLN A 102 -0.11 -11.19 2.58
CA GLN A 102 -0.70 -10.08 3.31
C GLN A 102 -0.92 -8.89 2.37
N ILE A 103 -2.07 -8.21 2.46
CA ILE A 103 -2.33 -7.03 1.62
C ILE A 103 -1.34 -5.89 1.90
N ALA A 104 -0.81 -5.82 3.12
CA ALA A 104 0.27 -4.90 3.48
C ALA A 104 1.63 -5.31 2.90
N ASN A 105 1.75 -6.46 2.22
CA ASN A 105 2.89 -6.80 1.38
C ASN A 105 2.63 -6.51 -0.11
N TYR A 106 1.42 -6.09 -0.49
CA TYR A 106 1.03 -5.91 -1.89
C TYR A 106 1.29 -4.50 -2.41
N VAL A 107 1.73 -4.42 -3.65
CA VAL A 107 1.94 -3.17 -4.41
C VAL A 107 1.55 -3.38 -5.87
N TYR A 108 1.05 -2.31 -6.51
CA TYR A 108 1.00 -2.25 -7.97
C TYR A 108 2.34 -1.77 -8.49
N MET A 109 2.95 -2.55 -9.39
CA MET A 109 4.19 -2.19 -10.08
C MET A 109 4.22 -2.80 -11.47
N GLN A 110 5.14 -2.35 -12.31
CA GLN A 110 5.37 -2.92 -13.63
C GLN A 110 6.02 -4.31 -13.52
N SER A 111 5.54 -5.28 -14.30
CA SER A 111 6.00 -6.68 -14.25
C SER A 111 7.50 -6.80 -14.55
N GLU A 112 8.06 -5.94 -15.41
CA GLU A 112 9.49 -5.94 -15.74
C GLU A 112 10.36 -5.62 -14.51
N ILE A 113 9.91 -4.67 -13.68
CA ILE A 113 10.61 -4.32 -12.44
C ILE A 113 10.54 -5.50 -11.45
N ASN A 114 9.37 -6.15 -11.33
CA ASN A 114 9.22 -7.34 -10.49
C ASN A 114 10.15 -8.48 -10.96
N VAL A 115 10.28 -8.70 -12.27
CA VAL A 115 11.22 -9.69 -12.84
C VAL A 115 12.67 -9.34 -12.50
N GLN A 116 13.07 -8.07 -12.57
CA GLN A 116 14.42 -7.61 -12.21
C GLN A 116 14.73 -7.85 -10.71
N ILE A 117 13.75 -7.59 -9.82
CA ILE A 117 13.89 -7.86 -8.38
C ILE A 117 14.06 -9.36 -8.15
N GLY A 118 13.19 -10.17 -8.75
CA GLY A 118 13.19 -11.62 -8.59
C GLY A 118 12.95 -12.01 -7.13
N ASN A 119 13.83 -12.86 -6.58
CA ASN A 119 13.66 -13.45 -5.23
C ASN A 119 14.62 -12.85 -4.19
N LYS A 120 15.09 -11.62 -4.42
CA LYS A 120 16.04 -10.94 -3.53
C LYS A 120 15.37 -10.50 -2.22
N ALA A 121 16.12 -10.51 -1.13
CA ALA A 121 15.70 -9.88 0.11
C ALA A 121 15.52 -8.36 -0.09
N PRO A 122 14.61 -7.69 0.64
CA PRO A 122 14.41 -6.25 0.55
C PRO A 122 15.69 -5.46 0.72
N ASN A 123 16.43 -5.65 1.81
CA ASN A 123 17.71 -4.98 2.01
C ASN A 123 18.66 -5.12 0.80
N GLY A 124 18.70 -6.27 0.14
CA GLY A 124 19.51 -6.50 -1.04
C GLY A 124 19.11 -5.61 -2.22
N TYR A 125 17.86 -5.70 -2.67
CA TYR A 125 17.44 -4.94 -3.86
C TYR A 125 17.27 -3.44 -3.57
N PHE A 126 16.94 -3.05 -2.34
CA PHE A 126 16.85 -1.64 -1.94
C PHE A 126 18.21 -0.95 -1.85
N ASN A 127 19.26 -1.65 -1.38
CA ASN A 127 20.61 -1.10 -1.46
C ASN A 127 21.09 -0.96 -2.91
N GLU A 128 20.74 -1.91 -3.78
CA GLU A 128 21.03 -1.77 -5.21
C GLU A 128 20.23 -0.62 -5.88
N LEU A 129 18.99 -0.34 -5.45
CA LEU A 129 18.24 0.86 -5.84
C LEU A 129 18.94 2.15 -5.38
N LYS A 130 19.51 2.14 -4.17
CA LYS A 130 20.30 3.26 -3.64
C LYS A 130 21.56 3.47 -4.48
N ASP A 131 22.27 2.41 -4.84
CA ASP A 131 23.43 2.46 -5.72
C ASP A 131 23.06 2.99 -7.12
N GLN A 132 21.92 2.55 -7.67
CA GLN A 132 21.37 3.08 -8.93
C GLN A 132 21.13 4.59 -8.84
N CYS A 133 20.57 5.09 -7.73
CA CYS A 133 20.39 6.52 -7.48
C CYS A 133 21.71 7.29 -7.29
N ASN A 134 22.82 6.59 -7.06
CA ASN A 134 24.16 7.13 -6.89
C ASN A 134 25.05 6.93 -8.13
N GLY A 135 24.48 6.56 -9.28
CA GLY A 135 25.19 6.49 -10.56
C GLY A 135 25.69 5.10 -10.96
N ALA A 136 25.27 4.02 -10.28
CA ALA A 136 25.63 2.65 -10.66
C ALA A 136 24.92 2.12 -11.93
N GLY A 137 24.12 2.96 -12.59
CA GLY A 137 23.31 2.60 -13.76
C GLY A 137 21.92 2.05 -13.38
N LEU A 138 21.00 2.08 -14.36
CA LEU A 138 19.61 1.64 -14.16
C LEU A 138 19.51 0.11 -14.20
N LYS A 139 19.16 -0.47 -13.06
CA LYS A 139 18.88 -1.90 -12.86
C LYS A 139 17.39 -2.18 -12.65
N TYR A 140 16.68 -1.26 -12.00
CA TYR A 140 15.28 -1.36 -11.60
C TYR A 140 14.49 -0.16 -12.10
N GLY A 141 13.64 -0.37 -13.10
CA GLY A 141 12.82 0.72 -13.65
C GLY A 141 13.66 1.94 -14.05
N GLY A 142 13.11 3.15 -13.85
CA GLY A 142 13.70 4.40 -14.31
C GLY A 142 14.06 5.42 -13.22
N ILE A 143 13.91 5.10 -11.94
CA ILE A 143 14.18 6.03 -10.83
C ILE A 143 15.70 6.13 -10.61
N ASP A 144 16.30 7.28 -10.91
CA ASP A 144 17.76 7.52 -10.89
C ASP A 144 18.20 8.57 -9.87
N LYS A 145 17.28 9.07 -9.04
CA LYS A 145 17.55 10.05 -8.00
C LYS A 145 16.99 9.56 -6.68
N PHE A 146 17.76 9.72 -5.61
CA PHE A 146 17.37 9.26 -4.28
C PHE A 146 16.07 9.92 -3.79
N GLN A 147 15.92 11.24 -3.99
CA GLN A 147 14.67 11.94 -3.64
C GLN A 147 13.46 11.34 -4.36
N SER A 148 13.58 11.03 -5.66
CA SER A 148 12.49 10.41 -6.42
C SER A 148 12.17 8.99 -5.96
N LEU A 149 13.17 8.26 -5.43
CA LEU A 149 12.95 6.98 -4.77
C LEU A 149 12.18 7.17 -3.47
N GLU A 150 12.62 8.08 -2.59
CA GLU A 150 11.94 8.40 -1.34
C GLU A 150 10.48 8.82 -1.56
N ASP A 151 10.24 9.71 -2.52
CA ASP A 151 8.90 10.14 -2.90
C ASP A 151 8.02 8.94 -3.34
N ASN A 152 8.58 8.02 -4.13
CA ASN A 152 7.87 6.82 -4.56
C ASN A 152 7.56 5.87 -3.40
N LEU A 153 8.46 5.73 -2.42
CA LEU A 153 8.24 4.93 -1.22
C LEU A 153 7.11 5.52 -0.37
N MET A 154 7.09 6.84 -0.18
CA MET A 154 6.00 7.54 0.51
C MET A 154 4.65 7.37 -0.22
N MET A 155 4.62 7.52 -1.55
CA MET A 155 3.41 7.28 -2.36
C MET A 155 2.83 5.86 -2.18
N ASN A 156 3.69 4.87 -1.89
CA ASN A 156 3.31 3.46 -1.74
C ASN A 156 3.25 2.97 -0.29
N CYS A 157 3.30 3.91 0.67
CA CYS A 157 3.27 3.63 2.10
C CYS A 157 4.35 2.62 2.53
N ILE A 158 5.54 2.72 1.93
CA ILE A 158 6.70 1.89 2.29
C ILE A 158 7.48 2.63 3.37
N PRO A 159 7.73 2.01 4.54
CA PRO A 159 8.51 2.64 5.59
C PRO A 159 9.96 2.86 5.15
N ASP A 160 10.58 3.94 5.60
CA ASP A 160 11.98 4.29 5.34
C ASP A 160 12.97 3.25 5.90
N THR A 161 12.58 2.50 6.93
CA THR A 161 13.35 1.39 7.50
C THR A 161 13.57 0.22 6.53
N ILE A 162 12.85 0.18 5.39
CA ILE A 162 12.89 -0.92 4.41
C ILE A 162 14.30 -1.23 3.87
N PHE A 163 15.19 -0.23 3.78
CA PHE A 163 16.54 -0.41 3.23
C PHE A 163 17.41 -1.37 4.06
N SER A 164 17.11 -1.53 5.35
CA SER A 164 17.80 -2.44 6.26
C SER A 164 17.06 -3.75 6.50
N MET A 165 15.81 -3.88 6.03
CA MET A 165 14.95 -5.00 6.40
C MET A 165 15.30 -6.29 5.65
N ASP A 166 15.42 -7.37 6.40
CA ASP A 166 15.42 -8.74 5.87
C ASP A 166 14.25 -9.54 6.45
N ILE A 167 14.31 -10.86 6.34
CA ILE A 167 13.28 -11.77 6.85
C ILE A 167 12.94 -11.53 8.33
N GLY A 168 13.92 -11.17 9.16
CA GLY A 168 13.71 -10.92 10.58
C GLY A 168 12.81 -9.73 10.87
N ASN A 169 12.64 -8.83 9.89
CA ASN A 169 11.82 -7.63 10.00
C ASN A 169 10.49 -7.72 9.25
N TYR A 170 10.10 -8.88 8.70
CA TYR A 170 8.90 -8.95 7.87
C TYR A 170 7.61 -8.58 8.63
N ASP A 171 7.43 -9.05 9.86
CA ASP A 171 6.25 -8.70 10.67
C ASP A 171 6.25 -7.23 11.10
N GLU A 172 7.44 -6.69 11.35
CA GLU A 172 7.65 -5.28 11.66
C GLU A 172 7.27 -4.40 10.44
N PHE A 173 7.73 -4.76 9.25
CA PHE A 173 7.36 -4.13 7.99
C PHE A 173 5.85 -4.11 7.79
N LEU A 174 5.18 -5.27 7.95
CA LEU A 174 3.72 -5.36 7.81
C LEU A 174 3.01 -4.44 8.80
N THR A 175 3.51 -4.35 10.04
CA THR A 175 2.94 -3.50 11.08
C THR A 175 3.09 -2.02 10.73
N GLN A 176 4.30 -1.57 10.39
CA GLN A 176 4.56 -0.18 10.01
C GLN A 176 3.77 0.22 8.77
N ARG A 177 3.75 -0.64 7.73
CA ARG A 177 3.05 -0.34 6.48
C ARG A 177 1.54 -0.23 6.67
N ARG A 178 0.91 -1.05 7.53
CA ARG A 178 -0.55 -0.93 7.79
C ARG A 178 -0.92 0.41 8.40
N VAL A 179 -0.08 0.97 9.26
CA VAL A 179 -0.29 2.31 9.83
C VAL A 179 -0.25 3.35 8.72
N LEU A 180 0.81 3.36 7.90
CA LEU A 180 0.94 4.29 6.78
C LEU A 180 -0.20 4.17 5.76
N MET A 181 -0.68 2.94 5.50
CA MET A 181 -1.84 2.70 4.63
C MET A 181 -3.14 3.26 5.24
N ALA A 182 -3.35 3.08 6.55
CA ALA A 182 -4.51 3.62 7.25
C ALA A 182 -4.52 5.15 7.24
N GLU A 183 -3.36 5.78 7.46
CA GLU A 183 -3.18 7.24 7.35
C GLU A 183 -3.51 7.74 5.94
N LYS A 184 -3.02 7.08 4.88
CA LYS A 184 -3.36 7.46 3.50
C LYS A 184 -4.87 7.35 3.22
N ILE A 185 -5.55 6.33 3.76
CA ILE A 185 -7.02 6.21 3.64
C ILE A 185 -7.71 7.36 4.40
N ARG A 186 -7.25 7.69 5.61
CA ARG A 186 -7.77 8.79 6.42
C ARG A 186 -7.65 10.12 5.68
N ASP A 187 -6.46 10.42 5.16
CA ASP A 187 -6.19 11.66 4.44
C ASP A 187 -7.03 11.75 3.16
N TYR A 188 -7.20 10.63 2.46
CA TYR A 188 -8.11 10.55 1.32
C TYR A 188 -9.54 10.89 1.72
N TYR A 189 -10.07 10.30 2.81
CA TYR A 189 -11.42 10.56 3.29
C TYR A 189 -11.65 12.05 3.59
N TYR A 190 -10.74 12.69 4.32
CA TYR A 190 -10.84 14.11 4.67
C TYR A 190 -10.57 15.08 3.51
N SER A 191 -10.14 14.58 2.35
CA SER A 191 -9.97 15.36 1.13
C SER A 191 -11.19 15.39 0.20
N LEU A 192 -12.26 14.65 0.54
CA LEU A 192 -13.47 14.50 -0.28
C LEU A 192 -14.41 15.71 -0.24
#